data_AF-E6R2M7-F1
#
_entry.id   AF-E6R2M7-F1
#
_cell.length_a   1.000
_cell.length_b   1.000
_cell.length_c   1.000
_cell.angle_alpha   90.00
_cell.angle_beta   90.00
_cell.angle_gamma   90.00
#
_symmetry.space_group_name_H-M   'P 1'
#
loop_
_entity.id
_entity.type
_entity.pdbx_description
1 polymer ?
#
loop_
_entity_poly.entity_id
_entity_poly.type
_entity_poly.pdbx_seq_one_letter_code
_entity_poly.pdbx_strand_id
1 'polypeptide(L)'
;MAIVEETDPDDGDSRYIGSSLEELLQSLVKLSKRLALPDALVSGFMKQVDERRMNPYQSKALQIVKEMAPKIKEVDTDWGWGEVSTDDQIGILDNLIRLHGIDSWSSTEICQTINDIEPHLPSSLPLNLLPTLRQYFAPHPSLSSASRPLKTPTGGKDANLDMHEMQPFKSAAGWGAHNILRWCAARLTAGEVEKNLGVVLPPTLVMMDDYEPSWREIGSAALESWVFKFDPAALRRMGLDALLLKSLIHTLSLHPNPPVYKVLPIALHLIEYTSSPGEKRTELYGEIMEKHFVQGWVYAPSGIEGKVVLVGLGKELIIMCDLLGPGIVRWLKSIIPHLLDPIQYPPAPPVIPHYKSNLTALLHLIRIIRSTERLARWRGQILNILSRLWVQCQERKGIDDAEEESMVKPLEDLIKELFKEIALQIPSVTEVEYPQLLSLSTTMFKDLIAAST
;
A
#
# COMPACT_ATOMS: atom_id res chain seq x y z
N MET A 1 -16.68 -75.77 38.81
CA MET A 1 -15.73 -75.48 37.71
C MET A 1 -16.33 -76.06 36.44
N ALA A 2 -16.64 -75.34 35.38
CA ALA A 2 -16.47 -73.93 35.04
C ALA A 2 -17.71 -73.49 34.26
N ILE A 3 -18.15 -72.26 34.50
CA ILE A 3 -19.20 -71.57 33.75
C ILE A 3 -18.50 -70.92 32.56
N VAL A 4 -18.96 -71.22 31.35
CA VAL A 4 -18.52 -70.57 30.11
C VAL A 4 -19.57 -69.52 29.77
N GLU A 5 -19.25 -68.27 30.04
CA GLU A 5 -19.86 -67.10 29.40
C GLU A 5 -19.10 -66.84 28.10
N GLU A 6 -19.81 -66.81 26.97
CA GLU A 6 -19.30 -66.21 25.73
C GLU A 6 -20.29 -65.12 25.28
N THR A 7 -19.87 -63.91 25.64
CA THR A 7 -20.08 -62.58 25.05
C THR A 7 -20.79 -62.47 23.70
N ASP A 8 -21.91 -61.75 23.70
CA ASP A 8 -22.46 -61.05 22.54
C ASP A 8 -21.46 -59.99 22.02
N PRO A 9 -21.31 -59.84 20.69
CA PRO A 9 -20.51 -58.76 20.13
C PRO A 9 -21.25 -57.44 20.29
N ASP A 10 -20.57 -56.55 21.00
CA ASP A 10 -20.85 -55.14 21.21
C ASP A 10 -21.37 -54.47 19.92
N ASP A 11 -22.67 -54.14 19.92
CA ASP A 11 -23.37 -53.33 18.94
C ASP A 11 -22.91 -51.87 19.12
N GLY A 12 -21.64 -51.62 18.80
CA GLY A 12 -20.99 -50.33 18.81
C GLY A 12 -21.21 -49.54 17.52
N ASP A 13 -22.36 -49.71 16.87
CA ASP A 13 -22.77 -48.88 15.74
C ASP A 13 -23.35 -47.57 16.29
N SER A 14 -22.44 -46.75 16.82
CA SER A 14 -22.64 -45.31 17.02
C SER A 14 -22.94 -44.70 15.65
N ARG A 15 -24.20 -44.83 15.21
CA ARG A 15 -24.76 -44.05 14.11
C ARG A 15 -24.57 -42.59 14.47
N TYR A 16 -23.50 -42.01 13.96
CA TYR A 16 -23.41 -40.57 13.77
C TYR A 16 -24.64 -40.23 12.93
N ILE A 17 -25.67 -39.68 13.57
CA ILE A 17 -26.78 -39.04 12.87
C ILE A 17 -26.16 -37.76 12.30
N GLY A 18 -25.42 -37.91 11.19
CA GLY A 18 -24.83 -36.79 10.48
C GLY A 18 -25.96 -35.84 10.11
N SER A 19 -25.78 -34.56 10.40
CA SER A 19 -26.71 -33.54 9.91
C SER A 19 -26.82 -33.67 8.40
N SER A 20 -28.03 -33.61 7.87
CA SER A 20 -28.20 -33.61 6.42
C SER A 20 -27.47 -32.42 5.80
N LEU A 21 -27.04 -32.55 4.53
CA LEU A 21 -26.39 -31.45 3.79
C LEU A 21 -27.25 -30.18 3.86
N GLU A 22 -28.57 -30.31 3.72
CA GLU A 22 -29.51 -29.20 3.80
C GLU A 22 -29.47 -28.48 5.16
N GLU A 23 -29.45 -29.22 6.27
CA GLU A 23 -29.32 -28.62 7.62
C GLU A 23 -27.97 -27.92 7.80
N LEU A 24 -26.90 -28.49 7.26
CA LEU A 24 -25.56 -27.91 7.29
C LEU A 24 -25.50 -26.60 6.49
N LEU A 25 -26.05 -26.58 5.26
CA LEU A 25 -26.11 -25.40 4.41
C LEU A 25 -26.98 -24.31 5.05
N GLN A 26 -28.16 -24.64 5.59
CA GLN A 26 -29.01 -23.68 6.30
C GLN A 26 -28.31 -23.08 7.53
N SER A 27 -27.54 -23.90 8.27
CA SER A 27 -26.71 -23.44 9.38
C SER A 27 -25.65 -22.45 8.90
N LEU A 28 -24.93 -22.77 7.82
CA LEU A 28 -23.90 -21.92 7.21
C LEU A 28 -24.48 -20.60 6.68
N VAL A 29 -25.63 -20.62 6.01
CA VAL A 29 -26.32 -19.40 5.54
C VAL A 29 -26.70 -18.50 6.71
N LYS A 30 -27.20 -19.08 7.81
CA LYS A 30 -27.54 -18.31 9.02
C LYS A 30 -26.30 -17.67 9.67
N LEU A 31 -25.17 -18.38 9.69
CA LEU A 31 -23.90 -17.86 10.18
C LEU A 31 -23.37 -16.74 9.27
N SER A 32 -23.34 -16.95 7.96
CA SER A 32 -22.95 -15.96 6.96
C SER A 32 -23.73 -14.65 7.09
N LYS A 33 -25.07 -14.72 7.24
CA LYS A 33 -25.91 -13.52 7.45
C LYS A 33 -25.54 -12.73 8.71
N ARG A 34 -25.03 -13.39 9.75
CA ARG A 34 -24.59 -12.74 11.00
C ARG A 34 -23.23 -12.05 10.87
N LEU A 35 -22.47 -12.32 9.81
CA LEU A 35 -21.22 -11.65 9.47
C LEU A 35 -21.45 -10.30 8.78
N ALA A 36 -22.64 -10.03 8.23
CA ALA A 36 -22.91 -8.75 7.57
C ALA A 36 -22.55 -7.56 8.47
N LEU A 37 -21.76 -6.62 7.94
CA LEU A 37 -21.33 -5.43 8.67
C LEU A 37 -22.56 -4.53 8.92
N PRO A 38 -22.87 -4.19 10.20
CA PRO A 38 -23.95 -3.26 10.49
C PRO A 38 -23.69 -1.89 9.86
N ASP A 39 -24.71 -1.28 9.27
CA ASP A 39 -24.63 0.04 8.61
C ASP A 39 -23.96 1.12 9.48
N ALA A 40 -24.20 1.06 10.80
CA ALA A 40 -23.64 1.99 11.76
C ALA A 40 -22.12 1.87 11.98
N LEU A 41 -21.48 0.81 11.48
CA LEU A 41 -20.03 0.58 11.53
C LEU A 41 -19.32 0.90 10.21
N VAL A 42 -20.08 1.19 9.14
CA VAL A 42 -19.52 1.55 7.85
C VAL A 42 -18.98 2.98 7.97
N SER A 43 -17.66 3.11 8.04
CA SER A 43 -17.03 4.42 8.14
C SER A 43 -17.16 5.17 6.82
N GLY A 44 -17.67 6.40 6.89
CA GLY A 44 -17.59 7.34 5.77
C GLY A 44 -16.20 7.96 5.67
N PHE A 45 -15.90 8.60 4.54
CA PHE A 45 -14.63 9.30 4.35
C PHE A 45 -14.33 10.27 5.50
N MET A 46 -13.09 10.22 6.02
CA MET A 46 -12.59 11.00 7.15
C MET A 46 -13.33 10.80 8.50
N LYS A 47 -14.28 9.86 8.60
CA LYS A 47 -14.86 9.52 9.90
C LYS A 47 -13.90 8.62 10.67
N GLN A 48 -13.63 8.99 11.92
CA GLN A 48 -12.91 8.11 12.83
C GLN A 48 -13.70 6.82 13.01
N VAL A 49 -13.00 5.70 12.94
CA VAL A 49 -13.60 4.39 13.23
C VAL A 49 -14.00 4.39 14.70
N ASP A 50 -15.25 4.06 14.98
CA ASP A 50 -15.70 3.86 16.36
C ASP A 50 -15.17 2.52 16.88
N GLU A 51 -13.92 2.53 17.35
CA GLU A 51 -13.22 1.34 17.85
C GLU A 51 -14.01 0.62 18.95
N ARG A 52 -14.76 1.36 19.77
CA ARG A 52 -15.58 0.79 20.86
C ARG A 52 -16.69 -0.11 20.32
N ARG A 53 -17.22 0.20 19.15
CA ARG A 53 -18.26 -0.62 18.49
C ARG A 53 -17.65 -1.62 17.49
N MET A 54 -16.47 -1.34 16.96
CA MET A 54 -15.78 -2.22 16.01
C MET A 54 -15.21 -3.46 16.70
N ASN A 55 -14.56 -3.31 17.86
CA ASN A 55 -13.93 -4.44 18.58
C ASN A 55 -14.93 -5.56 18.96
N PRO A 56 -16.16 -5.26 19.46
CA PRO A 56 -17.19 -6.27 19.67
C PRO A 56 -17.62 -6.99 18.39
N TYR A 57 -17.72 -6.25 17.27
CA TYR A 57 -18.06 -6.85 15.98
C TYR A 57 -16.96 -7.80 15.51
N GLN A 58 -15.69 -7.38 15.55
CA GLN A 58 -14.55 -8.23 15.17
C GLN A 58 -14.50 -9.51 16.00
N SER A 59 -14.65 -9.40 17.33
CA SER A 59 -14.70 -10.57 18.23
C SER A 59 -15.82 -11.55 17.86
N LYS A 60 -17.01 -11.01 17.57
CA LYS A 60 -18.17 -11.80 17.13
C LYS A 60 -17.94 -12.43 15.76
N ALA A 61 -17.40 -11.67 14.80
CA ALA A 61 -17.10 -12.15 13.45
C ALA A 61 -16.08 -13.30 13.50
N LEU A 62 -15.01 -13.15 14.29
CA LEU A 62 -14.01 -14.20 14.51
C LEU A 62 -14.62 -15.49 15.07
N GLN A 63 -15.51 -15.39 16.07
CA GLN A 63 -16.19 -16.56 16.61
C GLN A 63 -17.05 -17.25 15.55
N ILE A 64 -17.79 -16.49 14.75
CA ILE A 64 -18.63 -17.03 13.67
C ILE A 64 -17.76 -17.67 12.59
N VAL A 65 -16.66 -17.05 12.18
CA VAL A 65 -15.73 -17.63 11.18
C VAL A 65 -15.14 -18.95 11.70
N LYS A 66 -14.75 -19.01 12.98
CA LYS A 66 -14.28 -20.26 13.61
C LYS A 66 -15.35 -21.34 13.69
N GLU A 67 -16.62 -20.96 13.85
CA GLU A 67 -17.76 -21.89 13.82
C GLU A 67 -18.08 -22.39 12.40
N MET A 68 -17.96 -21.52 11.39
CA MET A 68 -18.16 -21.86 9.98
C MET A 68 -17.04 -22.76 9.44
N ALA A 69 -15.81 -22.56 9.89
CA ALA A 69 -14.64 -23.25 9.36
C ALA A 69 -14.74 -24.80 9.34
N PRO A 70 -15.07 -25.50 10.43
CA PRO A 70 -15.22 -26.95 10.40
C PRO A 70 -16.39 -27.40 9.50
N LYS A 71 -17.49 -26.64 9.47
CA LYS A 71 -18.67 -26.93 8.64
C LYS A 71 -18.35 -26.81 7.14
N ILE A 72 -17.54 -25.82 6.76
CA ILE A 72 -17.06 -25.65 5.38
C ILE A 72 -16.18 -26.83 4.98
N LYS A 73 -15.31 -27.29 5.87
CA LYS A 73 -14.48 -28.49 5.62
C LYS A 73 -15.35 -29.74 5.46
N GLU A 74 -16.37 -29.90 6.29
CA GLU A 74 -17.35 -31.00 6.22
C GLU A 74 -18.09 -30.98 4.87
N VAL A 75 -18.57 -29.82 4.41
CA VAL A 75 -19.19 -29.68 3.07
C VAL A 75 -18.24 -30.17 1.97
N ASP A 76 -16.98 -29.75 2.00
CA ASP A 76 -15.97 -30.11 1.00
C ASP A 76 -15.60 -31.61 1.05
N THR A 77 -15.40 -32.18 2.24
CA THR A 77 -14.93 -33.57 2.39
C THR A 77 -16.01 -34.62 2.19
N ASP A 78 -17.23 -34.35 2.67
CA ASP A 78 -18.25 -35.39 2.81
C ASP A 78 -19.26 -35.37 1.65
N TRP A 79 -19.49 -34.20 1.03
CA TRP A 79 -20.42 -34.04 -0.10
C TRP A 79 -19.76 -33.46 -1.35
N GLY A 80 -18.83 -32.52 -1.17
CA GLY A 80 -18.21 -31.74 -2.24
C GLY A 80 -19.07 -30.57 -2.71
N TRP A 81 -18.42 -29.47 -3.09
CA TRP A 81 -19.10 -28.26 -3.54
C TRP A 81 -19.88 -28.38 -4.86
N GLY A 82 -19.67 -29.46 -5.63
CA GLY A 82 -20.42 -29.72 -6.86
C GLY A 82 -21.91 -29.98 -6.64
N GLU A 83 -22.29 -30.46 -5.44
CA GLU A 83 -23.68 -30.73 -5.06
C GLU A 83 -24.38 -29.48 -4.49
N VAL A 84 -23.64 -28.41 -4.20
CA VAL A 84 -24.17 -27.17 -3.64
C VAL A 84 -24.45 -26.18 -4.76
N SER A 85 -25.66 -25.61 -4.79
CA SER A 85 -26.05 -24.64 -5.81
C SER A 85 -25.12 -23.41 -5.80
N THR A 86 -24.92 -22.77 -6.95
CA THR A 86 -24.07 -21.57 -7.04
C THR A 86 -24.61 -20.43 -6.15
N ASP A 87 -25.92 -20.28 -6.05
CA ASP A 87 -26.56 -19.26 -5.21
C ASP A 87 -26.29 -19.52 -3.71
N ASP A 88 -26.31 -20.78 -3.28
CA ASP A 88 -25.97 -21.14 -1.90
C ASP A 88 -24.48 -20.95 -1.62
N GLN A 89 -23.60 -21.33 -2.56
CA GLN A 89 -22.16 -21.06 -2.44
C GLN A 89 -21.89 -19.57 -2.23
N ILE A 90 -22.51 -18.70 -3.04
CA ILE A 90 -22.39 -17.25 -2.91
C ILE A 90 -23.00 -16.79 -1.56
N GLY A 91 -24.22 -17.22 -1.23
CA GLY A 91 -24.90 -16.81 0.00
C GLY A 91 -24.16 -17.19 1.28
N ILE A 92 -23.43 -18.31 1.26
CA ILE A 92 -22.62 -18.78 2.38
C ILE A 92 -21.28 -18.04 2.44
N LEU A 93 -20.60 -17.88 1.29
CA LEU A 93 -19.19 -17.50 1.27
C LEU A 93 -18.96 -15.99 1.00
N ASP A 94 -19.93 -15.25 0.47
CA ASP A 94 -19.77 -13.82 0.14
C ASP A 94 -19.35 -12.99 1.35
N ASN A 95 -20.12 -13.02 2.45
CA ASN A 95 -19.79 -12.25 3.66
C ASN A 95 -18.50 -12.72 4.34
N LEU A 96 -18.14 -13.99 4.18
CA LEU A 96 -16.89 -14.53 4.68
C LEU A 96 -15.70 -13.91 3.93
N ILE A 97 -15.77 -13.87 2.59
CA ILE A 97 -14.71 -13.27 1.75
C ILE A 97 -14.64 -11.75 1.92
N ARG A 98 -15.75 -11.05 2.20
CA ARG A 98 -15.73 -9.60 2.54
C ARG A 98 -14.87 -9.27 3.76
N LEU A 99 -14.65 -10.25 4.65
CA LEU A 99 -13.76 -10.11 5.82
C LEU A 99 -12.28 -10.38 5.49
N HIS A 100 -11.95 -10.89 4.30
CA HIS A 100 -10.57 -11.17 3.92
C HIS A 100 -9.87 -9.89 3.45
N GLY A 101 -9.36 -9.10 4.38
CA GLY A 101 -8.81 -7.78 4.10
C GLY A 101 -8.06 -7.16 5.28
N ILE A 102 -7.63 -5.92 5.10
CA ILE A 102 -6.93 -5.12 6.13
C ILE A 102 -7.81 -4.01 6.72
N ASP A 103 -9.12 -4.08 6.45
CA ASP A 103 -10.09 -3.10 6.91
C ASP A 103 -10.29 -3.17 8.42
N SER A 104 -10.84 -2.09 8.97
CA SER A 104 -11.08 -1.96 10.41
C SER A 104 -12.05 -3.00 10.98
N TRP A 105 -12.87 -3.64 10.15
CA TRP A 105 -13.79 -4.71 10.57
C TRP A 105 -13.20 -6.12 10.48
N SER A 106 -11.99 -6.26 9.92
CA SER A 106 -11.26 -7.53 9.88
C SER A 106 -10.17 -7.59 10.95
N SER A 107 -9.59 -8.76 11.15
CA SER A 107 -8.43 -8.99 12.01
C SER A 107 -7.48 -10.00 11.38
N THR A 108 -6.24 -10.02 11.85
CA THR A 108 -5.23 -11.00 11.41
C THR A 108 -5.70 -12.43 11.64
N GLU A 109 -6.35 -12.71 12.77
CA GLU A 109 -6.90 -14.02 13.12
C GLU A 109 -8.08 -14.43 12.24
N ILE A 110 -8.94 -13.47 11.85
CA ILE A 110 -10.02 -13.73 10.89
C ILE A 110 -9.41 -14.14 9.55
N CYS A 111 -8.44 -13.36 9.05
CA CYS A 111 -7.77 -13.65 7.79
C CYS A 111 -7.03 -15.00 7.83
N GLN A 112 -6.35 -15.33 8.93
CA GLN A 112 -5.70 -16.63 9.12
C GLN A 112 -6.72 -17.78 9.07
N THR A 113 -7.84 -17.65 9.78
CA THR A 113 -8.89 -18.68 9.78
C THR A 113 -9.49 -18.86 8.37
N ILE A 114 -9.66 -17.78 7.60
CA ILE A 114 -10.12 -17.86 6.20
C ILE A 114 -9.07 -18.53 5.32
N ASN A 115 -7.78 -18.21 5.49
CA ASN A 115 -6.70 -18.87 4.75
C ASN A 115 -6.63 -20.38 5.06
N ASP A 116 -6.92 -20.78 6.30
CA ASP A 116 -6.92 -22.19 6.72
C ASP A 116 -8.04 -23.04 6.10
N ILE A 117 -9.14 -22.40 5.68
CA ILE A 117 -10.25 -23.05 4.97
C ILE A 117 -10.19 -22.85 3.46
N GLU A 118 -9.31 -21.99 2.98
CA GLU A 118 -9.16 -21.64 1.56
C GLU A 118 -8.98 -22.86 0.64
N PRO A 119 -8.23 -23.92 1.01
CA PRO A 119 -8.12 -25.14 0.20
C PRO A 119 -9.43 -25.91 0.04
N HIS A 120 -10.39 -25.68 0.95
CA HIS A 120 -11.70 -26.32 0.99
C HIS A 120 -12.81 -25.45 0.38
N LEU A 121 -12.46 -24.33 -0.25
CA LEU A 121 -13.45 -23.48 -0.94
C LEU A 121 -13.63 -23.94 -2.39
N PRO A 122 -14.82 -23.75 -2.99
CA PRO A 122 -15.06 -24.14 -4.37
C PRO A 122 -14.09 -23.42 -5.31
N SER A 123 -13.45 -24.15 -6.22
CA SER A 123 -12.53 -23.58 -7.22
C SER A 123 -13.22 -22.59 -8.16
N SER A 124 -14.53 -22.77 -8.41
CA SER A 124 -15.37 -21.86 -9.20
C SER A 124 -15.80 -20.60 -8.46
N LEU A 125 -15.60 -20.52 -7.14
CA LEU A 125 -16.10 -19.42 -6.32
C LEU A 125 -15.65 -18.03 -6.80
N PRO A 126 -14.38 -17.80 -7.18
CA PRO A 126 -13.96 -16.51 -7.72
C PRO A 126 -14.78 -16.07 -8.94
N LEU A 127 -15.08 -16.99 -9.86
CA LEU A 127 -15.85 -16.73 -11.06
C LEU A 127 -17.34 -16.48 -10.75
N ASN A 128 -17.86 -17.09 -9.69
CA ASN A 128 -19.24 -16.93 -9.23
C ASN A 128 -19.44 -15.61 -8.47
N LEU A 129 -18.43 -15.14 -7.72
CA LEU A 129 -18.51 -13.90 -6.95
C LEU A 129 -18.26 -12.65 -7.79
N LEU A 130 -17.35 -12.65 -8.78
CA LEU A 130 -17.03 -11.45 -9.55
C LEU A 130 -18.25 -10.76 -10.20
N PRO A 131 -19.25 -11.47 -10.78
CA PRO A 131 -20.44 -10.85 -11.34
C PRO A 131 -21.29 -10.10 -10.30
N THR A 132 -21.26 -10.50 -9.03
CA THR A 132 -22.04 -9.83 -7.96
C THR A 132 -21.54 -8.41 -7.68
N LEU A 133 -20.30 -8.10 -8.10
CA LEU A 133 -19.69 -6.79 -7.93
C LEU A 133 -20.26 -5.70 -8.84
N ARG A 134 -20.89 -6.08 -9.97
CA ARG A 134 -21.37 -5.12 -10.97
C ARG A 134 -22.36 -4.08 -10.41
N GLN A 135 -23.15 -4.47 -9.41
CA GLN A 135 -24.10 -3.57 -8.77
C GLN A 135 -23.43 -2.48 -7.92
N TYR A 136 -22.16 -2.67 -7.53
CA TYR A 136 -21.46 -1.75 -6.64
C TYR A 136 -20.55 -0.76 -7.36
N PHE A 137 -20.22 -1.01 -8.62
CA PHE A 137 -19.27 -0.22 -9.39
C PHE A 137 -19.90 0.29 -10.69
N ALA A 138 -19.82 1.59 -10.91
CA ALA A 138 -20.22 2.21 -12.16
C ALA A 138 -19.26 1.80 -13.31
N PRO A 139 -19.72 1.83 -14.57
CA PRO A 139 -18.82 1.75 -15.72
C PRO A 139 -17.76 2.86 -15.66
N HIS A 140 -16.51 2.51 -15.96
CA HIS A 140 -15.42 3.48 -15.93
C HIS A 140 -15.40 4.34 -17.21
N PRO A 141 -15.30 5.68 -17.13
CA PRO A 141 -15.43 6.55 -18.31
C PRO A 141 -14.27 6.39 -19.30
N SER A 142 -13.10 5.92 -18.84
CA SER A 142 -11.96 5.62 -19.72
C SER A 142 -12.05 4.26 -20.44
N LEU A 143 -13.14 3.51 -20.25
CA LEU A 143 -13.36 2.21 -20.87
C LEU A 143 -14.58 2.21 -21.80
N SER A 144 -14.48 1.45 -22.90
CA SER A 144 -15.64 1.04 -23.70
C SER A 144 -16.48 0.00 -22.95
N SER A 145 -17.69 -0.30 -23.45
CA SER A 145 -18.50 -1.43 -22.97
C SER A 145 -17.79 -2.80 -23.08
N ALA A 146 -16.81 -2.94 -23.98
CA ALA A 146 -15.97 -4.12 -24.13
C ALA A 146 -14.66 -4.04 -23.32
N SER A 147 -14.58 -3.13 -22.35
CA SER A 147 -13.41 -2.91 -21.47
C SER A 147 -12.10 -2.59 -22.17
N ARG A 148 -12.18 -2.04 -23.39
CA ARG A 148 -11.04 -1.46 -24.09
C ARG A 148 -10.82 0.00 -23.66
N PRO A 149 -9.57 0.43 -23.48
CA PRO A 149 -9.23 1.83 -23.25
C PRO A 149 -9.77 2.74 -24.34
N LEU A 150 -10.30 3.89 -23.95
CA LEU A 150 -10.77 4.93 -24.85
C LEU A 150 -9.75 6.07 -24.97
N LYS A 151 -9.68 6.70 -26.16
CA LYS A 151 -8.87 7.91 -26.36
C LYS A 151 -9.46 9.13 -25.65
N THR A 152 -10.79 9.17 -25.56
CA THR A 152 -11.57 10.23 -24.92
C THR A 152 -12.59 9.59 -23.97
N PRO A 153 -12.74 10.11 -22.73
CA PRO A 153 -13.70 9.53 -21.79
C PRO A 153 -15.14 9.56 -22.32
N THR A 154 -15.90 8.51 -22.03
CA THR A 154 -17.35 8.46 -22.31
C THR A 154 -18.05 9.45 -21.39
N GLY A 155 -18.79 10.42 -21.94
CA GLY A 155 -19.44 11.50 -21.17
C GLY A 155 -18.67 12.83 -21.19
N GLY A 156 -17.50 12.89 -21.85
CA GLY A 156 -16.75 14.15 -22.01
C GLY A 156 -15.80 14.44 -20.86
N LYS A 157 -15.47 15.72 -20.63
CA LYS A 157 -14.48 16.14 -19.64
C LYS A 157 -14.95 15.93 -18.19
N ASP A 158 -16.25 16.00 -17.98
CA ASP A 158 -16.88 15.93 -16.66
C ASP A 158 -17.24 14.50 -16.24
N ALA A 159 -17.03 13.51 -17.13
CA ALA A 159 -17.39 12.11 -16.87
C ALA A 159 -16.72 11.50 -15.63
N ASN A 160 -15.54 11.99 -15.27
CA ASN A 160 -14.89 11.56 -14.02
C ASN A 160 -15.62 12.11 -12.80
N LEU A 161 -16.16 13.34 -12.87
CA LEU A 161 -16.95 13.92 -11.78
C LEU A 161 -18.24 13.11 -11.58
N ASP A 162 -18.93 12.75 -12.67
CA ASP A 162 -20.15 11.94 -12.64
C ASP A 162 -19.90 10.56 -11.99
N MET A 163 -18.73 9.95 -12.25
CA MET A 163 -18.33 8.68 -11.63
C MET A 163 -18.21 8.78 -10.10
N HIS A 164 -17.89 9.96 -9.57
CA HIS A 164 -17.75 10.17 -8.12
C HIS A 164 -19.07 10.51 -7.42
N GLU A 165 -20.14 10.84 -8.14
CA GLU A 165 -21.43 11.18 -7.53
C GLU A 165 -22.12 9.97 -6.90
N MET A 166 -22.00 8.80 -7.54
CA MET A 166 -22.62 7.56 -7.07
C MET A 166 -21.58 6.44 -6.93
N GLN A 167 -21.21 6.14 -5.69
CA GLN A 167 -20.20 5.12 -5.36
C GLN A 167 -20.78 4.06 -4.40
N PRO A 168 -21.65 3.14 -4.88
CA PRO A 168 -22.33 2.20 -4.01
C PRO A 168 -21.38 1.23 -3.28
N PHE A 169 -20.18 0.97 -3.80
CA PHE A 169 -19.15 0.20 -3.11
C PHE A 169 -18.70 0.82 -1.78
N LYS A 170 -18.91 2.13 -1.57
CA LYS A 170 -18.65 2.80 -0.28
C LYS A 170 -19.85 2.77 0.67
N SER A 171 -21.00 2.27 0.22
CA SER A 171 -22.22 2.18 1.03
C SER A 171 -22.19 0.95 1.95
N ALA A 172 -23.12 0.91 2.91
CA ALA A 172 -23.29 -0.27 3.75
C ALA A 172 -23.60 -1.54 2.96
N ALA A 173 -24.33 -1.44 1.84
CA ALA A 173 -24.58 -2.58 0.96
C ALA A 173 -23.31 -3.05 0.22
N GLY A 174 -22.35 -2.15 0.00
CA GLY A 174 -21.10 -2.39 -0.72
C GLY A 174 -19.91 -2.80 0.16
N TRP A 175 -20.10 -2.93 1.48
CA TRP A 175 -19.01 -3.20 2.43
C TRP A 175 -18.15 -4.39 2.01
N GLY A 176 -16.82 -4.26 2.01
CA GLY A 176 -15.92 -5.34 1.63
C GLY A 176 -16.00 -5.81 0.16
N ALA A 177 -16.70 -5.08 -0.73
CA ALA A 177 -16.73 -5.41 -2.16
C ALA A 177 -15.32 -5.40 -2.80
N HIS A 178 -14.43 -4.54 -2.31
CA HIS A 178 -13.01 -4.51 -2.71
C HIS A 178 -12.23 -5.75 -2.25
N ASN A 179 -12.58 -6.33 -1.10
CA ASN A 179 -11.97 -7.57 -0.62
C ASN A 179 -12.39 -8.75 -1.50
N ILE A 180 -13.67 -8.83 -1.88
CA ILE A 180 -14.13 -9.81 -2.87
C ILE A 180 -13.37 -9.65 -4.18
N LEU A 181 -13.27 -8.43 -4.72
CA LEU A 181 -12.54 -8.19 -5.97
C LEU A 181 -11.11 -8.69 -5.86
N ARG A 182 -10.38 -8.27 -4.82
CA ARG A 182 -8.97 -8.61 -4.61
C ARG A 182 -8.77 -10.11 -4.39
N TRP A 183 -9.60 -10.74 -3.57
CA TRP A 183 -9.53 -12.18 -3.29
C TRP A 183 -9.81 -13.00 -4.55
N CYS A 184 -10.85 -12.65 -5.31
CA CYS A 184 -11.18 -13.34 -6.55
C CYS A 184 -10.07 -13.16 -7.59
N ALA A 185 -9.63 -11.93 -7.82
CA ALA A 185 -8.58 -11.58 -8.77
C ALA A 185 -7.25 -12.28 -8.45
N ALA A 186 -6.90 -12.40 -7.16
CA ALA A 186 -5.73 -13.13 -6.68
C ALA A 186 -5.80 -14.65 -6.95
N ARG A 187 -6.97 -15.20 -7.29
CA ARG A 187 -7.17 -16.65 -7.53
C ARG A 187 -7.41 -17.02 -8.99
N LEU A 188 -7.79 -16.06 -9.82
CA LEU A 188 -7.90 -16.29 -11.26
C LEU A 188 -6.55 -16.66 -11.87
N THR A 189 -6.56 -17.59 -12.81
CA THR A 189 -5.45 -17.84 -13.74
C THR A 189 -5.33 -16.71 -14.77
N ALA A 190 -4.19 -16.64 -15.46
CA ALA A 190 -3.96 -15.64 -16.52
C ALA A 190 -5.08 -15.59 -17.56
N GLY A 191 -5.50 -16.77 -18.07
CA GLY A 191 -6.56 -16.87 -19.07
C GLY A 191 -7.94 -16.54 -18.53
N GLU A 192 -8.20 -16.76 -17.24
CA GLU A 192 -9.46 -16.37 -16.60
C GLU A 192 -9.53 -14.86 -16.36
N VAL A 193 -8.42 -14.22 -15.98
CA VAL A 193 -8.34 -12.76 -15.88
C VAL A 193 -8.64 -12.12 -17.24
N GLU A 194 -8.06 -12.64 -18.33
CA GLU A 194 -8.32 -12.13 -19.69
C GLU A 194 -9.80 -12.28 -20.09
N LYS A 195 -10.40 -13.46 -19.84
CA LYS A 195 -11.82 -13.71 -20.15
C LYS A 195 -12.77 -12.86 -19.30
N ASN A 196 -12.40 -12.55 -18.06
CA ASN A 196 -13.21 -11.83 -17.09
C ASN A 196 -12.74 -10.37 -16.88
N LEU A 197 -11.94 -9.83 -17.80
CA LEU A 197 -11.42 -8.48 -17.67
C LEU A 197 -12.55 -7.45 -17.54
N GLY A 198 -13.71 -7.73 -18.18
CA GLY A 198 -14.89 -6.87 -18.12
C GLY A 198 -15.55 -6.72 -16.75
N VAL A 199 -15.21 -7.60 -15.79
CA VAL A 199 -15.69 -7.51 -14.41
C VAL A 199 -14.58 -7.16 -13.41
N VAL A 200 -13.31 -7.38 -13.76
CA VAL A 200 -12.17 -7.08 -12.89
C VAL A 200 -11.68 -5.64 -13.10
N LEU A 201 -11.46 -5.24 -14.36
CA LEU A 201 -10.81 -3.97 -14.69
C LEU A 201 -11.64 -2.74 -14.29
N PRO A 202 -12.96 -2.64 -14.56
CA PRO A 202 -13.71 -1.44 -14.23
C PRO A 202 -13.72 -1.14 -12.71
N PRO A 203 -14.05 -2.10 -11.81
CA PRO A 203 -13.95 -1.86 -10.36
C PRO A 203 -12.56 -1.46 -9.90
N THR A 204 -11.50 -2.07 -10.45
CA THR A 204 -10.12 -1.68 -10.15
C THR A 204 -9.86 -0.22 -10.51
N LEU A 205 -10.23 0.21 -11.73
CA LEU A 205 -10.03 1.60 -12.17
C LEU A 205 -10.88 2.61 -11.39
N VAL A 206 -12.15 2.29 -11.10
CA VAL A 206 -13.04 3.15 -10.30
C VAL A 206 -12.41 3.46 -8.93
N MET A 207 -11.77 2.48 -8.29
CA MET A 207 -11.07 2.69 -7.02
C MET A 207 -9.73 3.42 -7.21
N MET A 208 -8.96 3.10 -8.25
CA MET A 208 -7.67 3.75 -8.53
C MET A 208 -7.81 5.24 -8.89
N ASP A 209 -8.91 5.63 -9.53
CA ASP A 209 -9.20 7.01 -9.91
C ASP A 209 -10.07 7.74 -8.85
N ASP A 210 -10.30 7.13 -7.68
CA ASP A 210 -11.08 7.72 -6.59
C ASP A 210 -10.42 8.98 -5.99
N TYR A 211 -11.21 9.95 -5.53
CA TYR A 211 -10.67 11.15 -4.89
C TYR A 211 -10.01 10.85 -3.53
N GLU A 212 -10.47 9.83 -2.82
CA GLU A 212 -9.96 9.45 -1.50
C GLU A 212 -8.66 8.64 -1.61
N PRO A 213 -7.57 9.04 -0.92
CA PRO A 213 -6.30 8.32 -0.97
C PRO A 213 -6.37 6.83 -0.63
N SER A 214 -7.16 6.45 0.39
CA SER A 214 -7.29 5.06 0.84
C SER A 214 -7.86 4.17 -0.24
N TRP A 215 -8.87 4.63 -0.99
CA TRP A 215 -9.46 3.87 -2.07
C TRP A 215 -8.51 3.73 -3.26
N ARG A 216 -7.67 4.72 -3.54
CA ARG A 216 -6.63 4.61 -4.58
C ARG A 216 -5.59 3.55 -4.23
N GLU A 217 -5.20 3.46 -2.97
CA GLU A 217 -4.29 2.40 -2.51
C GLU A 217 -4.96 1.02 -2.55
N ILE A 218 -6.24 0.91 -2.15
CA ILE A 218 -7.03 -0.33 -2.28
C ILE A 218 -7.16 -0.76 -3.74
N GLY A 219 -7.48 0.18 -4.64
CA GLY A 219 -7.56 -0.04 -6.08
C GLY A 219 -6.23 -0.51 -6.66
N SER A 220 -5.12 0.10 -6.25
CA SER A 220 -3.78 -0.31 -6.66
C SER A 220 -3.43 -1.71 -6.15
N ALA A 221 -3.78 -2.06 -4.91
CA ALA A 221 -3.60 -3.41 -4.39
C ALA A 221 -4.48 -4.46 -5.10
N ALA A 222 -5.69 -4.06 -5.54
CA ALA A 222 -6.52 -4.90 -6.39
C ALA A 222 -5.87 -5.10 -7.76
N LEU A 223 -5.30 -4.05 -8.37
CA LEU A 223 -4.55 -4.13 -9.62
C LEU A 223 -3.41 -5.15 -9.52
N GLU A 224 -2.56 -5.02 -8.50
CA GLU A 224 -1.42 -5.90 -8.25
C GLU A 224 -1.82 -7.38 -8.20
N SER A 225 -3.01 -7.70 -7.67
CA SER A 225 -3.49 -9.08 -7.53
C SER A 225 -3.73 -9.83 -8.85
N TRP A 226 -3.90 -9.11 -9.97
CA TRP A 226 -4.17 -9.72 -11.27
C TRP A 226 -3.26 -9.26 -12.41
N VAL A 227 -2.75 -8.03 -12.39
CA VAL A 227 -2.05 -7.44 -13.55
C VAL A 227 -0.81 -8.22 -13.94
N PHE A 228 -0.07 -8.75 -12.96
CA PHE A 228 1.18 -9.49 -13.18
C PHE A 228 0.97 -10.95 -13.57
N LYS A 229 -0.28 -11.41 -13.62
CA LYS A 229 -0.66 -12.71 -14.21
C LYS A 229 -0.95 -12.59 -15.69
N PHE A 230 -1.23 -11.38 -16.17
CA PHE A 230 -1.65 -11.11 -17.53
C PHE A 230 -0.43 -11.12 -18.46
N ASP A 231 -0.53 -11.71 -19.65
CA ASP A 231 0.59 -11.67 -20.60
C ASP A 231 0.98 -10.21 -20.92
N PRO A 232 2.23 -9.78 -20.68
CA PRO A 232 2.63 -8.39 -20.87
C PRO A 232 2.49 -7.94 -22.32
N ALA A 233 2.62 -8.86 -23.30
CA ALA A 233 2.38 -8.52 -24.70
C ALA A 233 0.90 -8.28 -25.01
N ALA A 234 0.00 -9.10 -24.47
CA ALA A 234 -1.44 -8.88 -24.53
C ALA A 234 -1.85 -7.56 -23.87
N LEU A 235 -1.31 -7.28 -22.67
CA LEU A 235 -1.57 -6.05 -21.93
C LEU A 235 -1.23 -4.79 -22.77
N ARG A 236 -0.06 -4.79 -23.42
CA ARG A 236 0.35 -3.75 -24.38
C ARG A 236 -0.55 -3.68 -25.62
N ARG A 237 -0.87 -4.81 -26.24
CA ARG A 237 -1.75 -4.86 -27.43
C ARG A 237 -3.13 -4.28 -27.15
N MET A 238 -3.61 -4.43 -25.91
CA MET A 238 -4.88 -3.88 -25.46
C MET A 238 -4.79 -2.41 -25.05
N GLY A 239 -3.58 -1.84 -24.95
CA GLY A 239 -3.35 -0.48 -24.47
C GLY A 239 -3.60 -0.29 -22.97
N LEU A 240 -3.67 -1.39 -22.22
CA LEU A 240 -3.93 -1.37 -20.77
C LEU A 240 -2.72 -0.87 -19.99
N ASP A 241 -1.51 -1.10 -20.48
CA ASP A 241 -0.26 -0.66 -19.85
C ASP A 241 -0.27 0.86 -19.70
N ALA A 242 -0.53 1.56 -20.79
CA ALA A 242 -0.58 3.01 -20.80
C ALA A 242 -1.74 3.57 -19.94
N LEU A 243 -2.91 2.92 -19.96
CA LEU A 243 -4.05 3.34 -19.15
C LEU A 243 -3.77 3.18 -17.65
N LEU A 244 -3.28 2.01 -17.24
CA LEU A 244 -2.98 1.69 -15.85
C LEU A 244 -1.83 2.55 -15.31
N LEU A 245 -0.75 2.70 -16.08
CA LEU A 245 0.37 3.57 -15.71
C LEU A 245 -0.07 5.03 -15.57
N LYS A 246 -0.93 5.52 -16.47
CA LYS A 246 -1.46 6.88 -16.38
C LYS A 246 -2.25 7.09 -15.08
N SER A 247 -3.07 6.13 -14.68
CA SER A 247 -3.85 6.19 -13.42
C SER A 247 -2.94 6.12 -12.18
N LEU A 248 -1.94 5.22 -12.17
CA LEU A 248 -0.96 5.13 -11.07
C LEU A 248 -0.10 6.40 -10.94
N ILE A 249 0.42 6.92 -12.05
CA ILE A 249 1.20 8.18 -12.08
C ILE A 249 0.32 9.36 -11.65
N HIS A 250 -0.94 9.38 -12.08
CA HIS A 250 -1.88 10.41 -11.61
C HIS A 250 -2.07 10.34 -10.10
N THR A 251 -2.29 9.15 -9.54
CA THR A 251 -2.39 8.93 -8.10
C THR A 251 -1.17 9.45 -7.35
N LEU A 252 0.04 9.17 -7.84
CA LEU A 252 1.29 9.68 -7.27
C LEU A 252 1.42 11.21 -7.37
N SER A 253 0.92 11.81 -8.45
CA SER A 253 0.95 13.27 -8.68
C SER A 253 -0.03 14.08 -7.83
N LEU A 254 -0.95 13.42 -7.12
CA LEU A 254 -1.90 14.07 -6.22
C LEU A 254 -1.36 14.25 -4.79
N HIS A 255 -0.15 13.76 -4.52
CA HIS A 255 0.57 13.91 -3.24
C HIS A 255 -0.31 13.69 -2.00
N PRO A 256 -0.94 12.50 -1.88
CA PRO A 256 -2.01 12.29 -0.92
C PRO A 256 -1.54 12.39 0.53
N ASN A 257 -2.46 12.84 1.38
CA ASN A 257 -2.34 12.77 2.84
C ASN A 257 -3.54 11.97 3.38
N PRO A 258 -3.32 10.76 3.95
CA PRO A 258 -2.02 10.12 4.18
C PRO A 258 -1.34 9.61 2.88
N PRO A 259 0.01 9.45 2.87
CA PRO A 259 0.74 8.91 1.72
C PRO A 259 0.35 7.47 1.37
N VAL A 260 0.33 7.15 0.07
CA VAL A 260 -0.10 5.85 -0.49
C VAL A 260 1.10 4.99 -0.91
N TYR A 261 1.81 4.44 0.07
CA TYR A 261 3.14 3.85 -0.11
C TYR A 261 3.22 2.65 -1.09
N LYS A 262 2.09 1.98 -1.38
CA LYS A 262 2.07 0.85 -2.33
C LYS A 262 2.06 1.27 -3.80
N VAL A 263 1.64 2.50 -4.11
CA VAL A 263 1.39 2.91 -5.50
C VAL A 263 2.69 3.01 -6.30
N LEU A 264 3.74 3.59 -5.72
CA LEU A 264 5.03 3.73 -6.41
C LEU A 264 5.65 2.36 -6.75
N PRO A 265 5.81 1.41 -5.79
CA PRO A 265 6.31 0.07 -6.11
C PRO A 265 5.51 -0.63 -7.23
N ILE A 266 4.18 -0.55 -7.21
CA ILE A 266 3.33 -1.17 -8.23
C ILE A 266 3.54 -0.51 -9.59
N ALA A 267 3.64 0.82 -9.65
CA ALA A 267 3.93 1.55 -10.88
C ALA A 267 5.28 1.15 -11.47
N LEU A 268 6.33 1.09 -10.64
CA LEU A 268 7.67 0.68 -11.07
C LEU A 268 7.68 -0.76 -11.57
N HIS A 269 7.05 -1.69 -10.85
CA HIS A 269 6.95 -3.09 -11.28
C HIS A 269 6.17 -3.21 -12.60
N LEU A 270 5.09 -2.46 -12.79
CA LEU A 270 4.35 -2.44 -14.05
C LEU A 270 5.18 -1.89 -15.22
N ILE A 271 6.00 -0.86 -14.99
CA ILE A 271 6.94 -0.34 -16.00
C ILE A 271 7.94 -1.43 -16.41
N GLU A 272 8.55 -2.11 -15.43
CA GLU A 272 9.52 -3.18 -15.70
C GLU A 272 8.89 -4.37 -16.41
N TYR A 273 7.67 -4.73 -16.03
CA TYR A 273 6.91 -5.84 -16.58
C TYR A 273 6.49 -5.59 -18.03
N THR A 274 6.14 -4.36 -18.38
CA THR A 274 5.55 -4.02 -19.68
C THR A 274 6.53 -3.39 -20.66
N SER A 275 7.62 -2.77 -20.21
CA SER A 275 8.55 -2.06 -21.08
C SER A 275 9.92 -2.73 -21.07
N SER A 276 10.54 -2.98 -22.21
CA SER A 276 11.94 -3.43 -22.26
C SER A 276 12.90 -2.34 -21.76
N PRO A 277 14.10 -2.69 -21.26
CA PRO A 277 15.13 -1.70 -20.95
C PRO A 277 15.42 -0.82 -22.16
N GLY A 278 15.47 0.50 -21.98
CA GLY A 278 15.69 1.47 -23.06
C GLY A 278 15.07 2.83 -22.79
N GLU A 279 15.07 3.68 -23.81
CA GLU A 279 14.64 5.08 -23.74
C GLU A 279 13.23 5.25 -23.19
N LYS A 280 12.25 4.52 -23.75
CA LYS A 280 10.84 4.59 -23.29
C LYS A 280 10.68 4.28 -21.80
N ARG A 281 11.43 3.30 -21.28
CA ARG A 281 11.40 2.95 -19.85
C ARG A 281 11.98 4.08 -19.00
N THR A 282 13.10 4.65 -19.44
CA THR A 282 13.74 5.80 -18.78
C THR A 282 12.85 7.04 -18.80
N GLU A 283 12.10 7.28 -19.88
CA GLU A 283 11.12 8.36 -19.96
C GLU A 283 10.01 8.21 -18.92
N LEU A 284 9.48 6.99 -18.73
CA LEU A 284 8.47 6.71 -17.70
C LEU A 284 9.00 6.96 -16.28
N TYR A 285 10.24 6.54 -15.98
CA TYR A 285 10.88 6.89 -14.71
C TYR A 285 11.08 8.39 -14.56
N GLY A 286 11.44 9.08 -15.64
CA GLY A 286 11.52 10.54 -15.65
C GLY A 286 10.18 11.21 -15.40
N GLU A 287 9.09 10.69 -15.97
CA GLU A 287 7.74 11.18 -15.71
C GLU A 287 7.36 11.06 -14.23
N ILE A 288 7.70 9.95 -13.58
CA ILE A 288 7.53 9.79 -12.12
C ILE A 288 8.38 10.81 -11.37
N MET A 289 9.66 10.98 -11.73
CA MET A 289 10.53 11.98 -11.09
C MET A 289 9.93 13.39 -11.16
N GLU A 290 9.42 13.80 -12.31
CA GLU A 290 8.84 15.13 -12.47
C GLU A 290 7.47 15.27 -11.77
N LYS A 291 6.53 14.35 -12.01
CA LYS A 291 5.14 14.48 -11.53
C LYS A 291 4.96 14.12 -10.06
N HIS A 292 5.70 13.13 -9.56
CA HIS A 292 5.56 12.69 -8.18
C HIS A 292 6.51 13.48 -7.28
N PHE A 293 7.81 13.51 -7.58
CA PHE A 293 8.80 14.11 -6.69
C PHE A 293 8.90 15.63 -6.86
N VAL A 294 9.23 16.12 -8.07
CA VAL A 294 9.46 17.55 -8.28
C VAL A 294 8.19 18.35 -7.99
N GLN A 295 7.06 17.98 -8.56
CA GLN A 295 5.78 18.63 -8.25
C GLN A 295 5.39 18.44 -6.78
N GLY A 296 5.68 17.29 -6.18
CA GLY A 296 5.36 17.02 -4.77
C GLY A 296 6.11 17.92 -3.81
N TRP A 297 7.38 18.21 -4.08
CA TRP A 297 8.12 19.19 -3.30
C TRP A 297 7.65 20.62 -3.54
N VAL A 298 7.32 20.97 -4.78
CA VAL A 298 6.88 22.34 -5.15
C VAL A 298 5.49 22.68 -4.60
N TYR A 299 4.57 21.70 -4.61
CA TYR A 299 3.16 21.90 -4.27
C TYR A 299 2.74 21.28 -2.94
N ALA A 300 3.68 20.75 -2.14
CA ALA A 300 3.38 20.29 -0.79
C ALA A 300 2.68 21.42 0.00
N PRO A 301 1.52 21.15 0.64
CA PRO A 301 0.79 22.17 1.39
C PRO A 301 1.62 22.70 2.56
N SER A 302 1.36 23.92 3.01
CA SER A 302 2.03 24.44 4.20
C SER A 302 1.58 23.69 5.47
N GLY A 303 2.42 23.69 6.51
CA GLY A 303 2.06 23.17 7.84
C GLY A 303 2.32 21.67 8.02
N ILE A 304 1.54 21.02 8.89
CA ILE A 304 1.77 19.61 9.28
C ILE A 304 1.46 18.67 8.10
N GLU A 305 0.40 18.94 7.35
CA GLU A 305 -0.03 18.11 6.21
C GLU A 305 1.06 17.98 5.15
N GLY A 306 1.70 19.10 4.77
CA GLY A 306 2.82 19.05 3.83
C GLY A 306 4.02 18.30 4.37
N LYS A 307 4.31 18.44 5.66
CA LYS A 307 5.42 17.68 6.28
C LYS A 307 5.17 16.17 6.21
N VAL A 308 3.91 15.72 6.32
CA VAL A 308 3.56 14.30 6.12
C VAL A 308 3.82 13.88 4.67
N VAL A 309 3.44 14.70 3.70
CA VAL A 309 3.72 14.45 2.27
C VAL A 309 5.23 14.37 2.01
N LEU A 310 6.00 15.34 2.52
CA LEU A 310 7.46 15.39 2.35
C LEU A 310 8.17 14.20 3.00
N VAL A 311 7.67 13.70 4.13
CA VAL A 311 8.14 12.43 4.72
C VAL A 311 7.89 11.25 3.78
N GLY A 312 6.71 11.20 3.15
CA GLY A 312 6.38 10.19 2.15
C GLY A 312 7.37 10.21 0.99
N LEU A 313 7.53 11.37 0.37
CA LEU A 313 8.44 11.60 -0.76
C LEU A 313 9.89 11.26 -0.41
N GLY A 314 10.36 11.60 0.80
CA GLY A 314 11.72 11.26 1.24
C GLY A 314 11.95 9.74 1.30
N LYS A 315 10.98 8.96 1.79
CA LYS A 315 11.06 7.50 1.82
C LYS A 315 11.00 6.90 0.41
N GLU A 316 10.09 7.39 -0.43
CA GLU A 316 9.91 6.92 -1.80
C GLU A 316 11.11 7.27 -2.70
N LEU A 317 11.80 8.37 -2.42
CA LEU A 317 13.00 8.77 -3.16
C LEU A 317 14.13 7.75 -2.98
N ILE A 318 14.23 7.10 -1.81
CA ILE A 318 15.20 6.03 -1.56
C ILE A 318 14.98 4.89 -2.57
N ILE A 319 13.72 4.50 -2.80
CA ILE A 319 13.34 3.46 -3.78
C ILE A 319 13.79 3.88 -5.19
N MET A 320 13.57 5.14 -5.56
CA MET A 320 14.01 5.65 -6.87
C MET A 320 15.52 5.71 -7.01
N CYS A 321 16.25 6.06 -5.94
CA CYS A 321 17.70 6.03 -5.92
C CYS A 321 18.25 4.62 -6.12
N ASP A 322 17.64 3.61 -5.49
CA ASP A 322 18.02 2.20 -5.68
C ASP A 322 17.75 1.73 -7.10
N LEU A 323 16.60 2.12 -7.67
CA LEU A 323 16.20 1.75 -9.03
C LEU A 323 17.09 2.41 -10.10
N LEU A 324 17.34 3.72 -9.99
CA LEU A 324 18.06 4.49 -11.01
C LEU A 324 19.59 4.42 -10.83
N GLY A 325 20.04 4.06 -9.63
CA GLY A 325 21.45 4.06 -9.27
C GLY A 325 22.11 5.41 -9.59
N PRO A 326 23.34 5.42 -10.14
CA PRO A 326 24.03 6.65 -10.54
C PRO A 326 23.25 7.51 -11.55
N GLY A 327 22.28 6.95 -12.29
CA GLY A 327 21.45 7.69 -13.24
C GLY A 327 20.60 8.78 -12.58
N ILE A 328 20.38 8.70 -11.26
CA ILE A 328 19.68 9.73 -10.47
C ILE A 328 20.37 11.11 -10.57
N VAL A 329 21.65 11.16 -10.99
CA VAL A 329 22.41 12.41 -11.12
C VAL A 329 21.73 13.46 -12.02
N ARG A 330 20.89 13.02 -12.96
CA ARG A 330 20.11 13.90 -13.84
C ARG A 330 19.20 14.85 -13.06
N TRP A 331 18.74 14.46 -11.87
CA TRP A 331 17.79 15.21 -11.05
C TRP A 331 18.41 15.88 -9.82
N LEU A 332 19.74 15.85 -9.62
CA LEU A 332 20.36 16.45 -8.41
C LEU A 332 19.99 17.92 -8.22
N LYS A 333 19.83 18.67 -9.32
CA LYS A 333 19.43 20.08 -9.29
C LYS A 333 18.06 20.28 -8.65
N SER A 334 17.17 19.32 -8.78
CA SER A 334 15.86 19.33 -8.13
C SER A 334 15.95 18.67 -6.75
N ILE A 335 16.55 17.49 -6.64
CA ILE A 335 16.53 16.70 -5.40
C ILE A 335 17.24 17.42 -4.24
N ILE A 336 18.49 17.85 -4.43
CA ILE A 336 19.30 18.35 -3.31
C ILE A 336 18.68 19.60 -2.67
N PRO A 337 18.28 20.64 -3.43
CA PRO A 337 17.60 21.79 -2.84
C PRO A 337 16.34 21.41 -2.07
N HIS A 338 15.49 20.53 -2.61
CA HIS A 338 14.22 20.18 -1.97
C HIS A 338 14.36 19.23 -0.76
N LEU A 339 15.48 18.49 -0.63
CA LEU A 339 15.79 17.77 0.61
C LEU A 339 16.37 18.69 1.69
N LEU A 340 17.04 19.77 1.28
CA LEU A 340 17.71 20.69 2.18
C LEU A 340 16.80 21.83 2.65
N ASP A 341 15.95 22.38 1.79
CA ASP A 341 15.03 23.48 2.11
C ASP A 341 14.13 23.21 3.35
N PRO A 342 13.49 22.04 3.47
CA PRO A 342 12.56 21.79 4.55
C PRO A 342 13.21 21.59 5.93
N ILE A 343 14.54 21.44 5.97
CA ILE A 343 15.35 21.37 7.20
C ILE A 343 16.03 22.71 7.52
N GLN A 344 15.89 23.73 6.67
CA GLN A 344 16.37 25.08 6.95
C GLN A 344 15.45 25.77 7.96
N TYR A 345 16.06 26.56 8.84
CA TYR A 345 15.47 27.25 10.00
C TYR A 345 14.13 27.95 9.71
N PRO A 346 12.97 27.30 9.95
CA PRO A 346 11.72 28.01 10.00
C PRO A 346 11.55 28.56 11.42
N PRO A 347 10.78 29.63 11.64
CA PRO A 347 10.35 30.04 12.98
C PRO A 347 9.43 29.00 13.68
N ALA A 348 9.24 27.83 13.09
CA ALA A 348 8.35 26.78 13.55
C ALA A 348 9.15 25.66 14.27
N PRO A 349 8.53 24.97 15.25
CA PRO A 349 9.16 23.85 15.92
C PRO A 349 9.53 22.74 14.90
N PRO A 350 10.68 22.08 15.10
CA PRO A 350 11.16 21.04 14.21
C PRO A 350 10.21 19.86 14.28
N VAL A 351 9.94 19.29 13.12
CA VAL A 351 9.18 18.05 13.04
C VAL A 351 10.20 16.96 12.77
N ILE A 352 10.68 16.34 13.84
CA ILE A 352 11.77 15.36 13.81
C ILE A 352 11.58 14.26 12.74
N PRO A 353 10.39 13.66 12.56
CA PRO A 353 10.18 12.66 11.51
C PRO A 353 10.49 13.20 10.10
N HIS A 354 10.16 14.46 9.86
CA HIS A 354 10.40 15.13 8.59
C HIS A 354 11.87 15.43 8.35
N TYR A 355 12.60 15.89 9.37
CA TYR A 355 14.05 16.10 9.26
C TYR A 355 14.76 14.76 9.03
N LYS A 356 14.41 13.74 9.82
CA LYS A 356 14.98 12.39 9.69
C LYS A 356 14.78 11.84 8.30
N SER A 357 13.57 11.98 7.72
CA SER A 357 13.28 11.45 6.39
C SER A 357 14.12 12.14 5.31
N ASN A 358 14.22 13.47 5.34
CA ASN A 358 15.03 14.21 4.37
C ASN A 358 16.52 13.91 4.47
N LEU A 359 17.07 13.88 5.69
CA LEU A 359 18.49 13.55 5.92
C LEU A 359 18.81 12.10 5.50
N THR A 360 17.91 11.15 5.78
CA THR A 360 18.08 9.75 5.36
C THR A 360 18.09 9.64 3.83
N ALA A 361 17.15 10.30 3.16
CA ALA A 361 17.09 10.33 1.70
C ALA A 361 18.34 10.99 1.09
N LEU A 362 18.83 12.09 1.69
CA LEU A 362 20.03 12.78 1.25
C LEU A 362 21.27 11.88 1.41
N LEU A 363 21.42 11.21 2.56
CA LEU A 363 22.53 10.31 2.81
C LEU A 363 22.53 9.15 1.81
N HIS A 364 21.35 8.58 1.54
CA HIS A 364 21.20 7.51 0.56
C HIS A 364 21.57 7.98 -0.85
N LEU A 365 21.05 9.13 -1.27
CA LEU A 365 21.40 9.76 -2.55
C LEU A 365 22.92 9.95 -2.69
N ILE A 366 23.57 10.52 -1.68
CA ILE A 366 25.01 10.77 -1.66
C ILE A 366 25.79 9.46 -1.83
N ARG A 367 25.38 8.39 -1.15
CA ARG A 367 26.02 7.07 -1.28
C ARG A 367 25.86 6.49 -2.68
N ILE A 368 24.66 6.61 -3.26
CA ILE A 368 24.35 6.10 -4.60
C ILE A 368 25.17 6.79 -5.69
N ILE A 369 25.40 8.10 -5.57
CA ILE A 369 26.11 8.88 -6.59
C ILE A 369 27.63 8.92 -6.40
N ARG A 370 28.19 8.14 -5.45
CA ARG A 370 29.62 8.18 -5.09
C ARG A 370 30.55 8.04 -6.30
N SER A 371 30.21 7.16 -7.25
CA SER A 371 31.02 6.90 -8.45
C SER A 371 30.98 8.00 -9.51
N THR A 372 30.15 9.04 -9.33
CA THR A 372 29.88 10.04 -10.36
C THR A 372 30.69 11.32 -10.19
N GLU A 373 31.29 11.53 -9.02
CA GLU A 373 32.01 12.75 -8.62
C GLU A 373 31.16 14.04 -8.71
N ARG A 374 29.84 13.94 -8.90
CA ARG A 374 28.94 15.10 -9.07
C ARG A 374 28.57 15.80 -7.76
N LEU A 375 28.89 15.20 -6.61
CA LEU A 375 28.60 15.77 -5.29
C LEU A 375 29.39 17.06 -5.03
N ALA A 376 30.59 17.20 -5.60
CA ALA A 376 31.51 18.31 -5.34
C ALA A 376 30.86 19.69 -5.52
N ARG A 377 29.94 19.84 -6.49
CA ARG A 377 29.20 21.08 -6.74
C ARG A 377 28.26 21.47 -5.59
N TRP A 378 27.74 20.50 -4.86
CA TRP A 378 26.70 20.69 -3.85
C TRP A 378 27.25 20.76 -2.42
N ARG A 379 28.51 20.42 -2.22
CA ARG A 379 29.15 20.30 -0.90
C ARG A 379 28.93 21.53 -0.02
N GLY A 380 29.12 22.74 -0.56
CA GLY A 380 29.01 23.97 0.23
C GLY A 380 27.60 24.22 0.73
N GLN A 381 26.58 23.94 -0.11
CA GLN A 381 25.18 24.08 0.29
C GLN A 381 24.80 23.05 1.34
N ILE A 382 25.20 21.78 1.15
CA ILE A 382 24.91 20.70 2.09
C ILE A 382 25.59 20.99 3.44
N LEU A 383 26.90 21.26 3.45
CA LEU A 383 27.64 21.54 4.69
C LEU A 383 27.08 22.75 5.44
N ASN A 384 26.79 23.86 4.75
CA ASN A 384 26.20 25.05 5.40
C ASN A 384 24.89 24.72 6.14
N ILE A 385 23.98 23.97 5.51
CA ILE A 385 22.68 23.66 6.10
C ILE A 385 22.83 22.64 7.24
N LEU A 386 23.66 21.61 7.06
CA LEU A 386 23.92 20.62 8.10
C LEU A 386 24.64 21.24 9.32
N SER A 387 25.58 22.16 9.11
CA SER A 387 26.24 22.90 10.21
C SER A 387 25.24 23.72 11.02
N ARG A 388 24.29 24.40 10.35
CA ARG A 388 23.23 25.16 11.04
C ARG A 388 22.31 24.23 11.83
N LEU A 389 21.91 23.11 11.24
CA LEU A 389 21.07 22.11 11.91
C LEU A 389 21.79 21.50 13.11
N TRP A 390 23.09 21.21 12.99
CA TRP A 390 23.92 20.74 14.11
C TRP A 390 23.93 21.71 15.28
N VAL A 391 24.15 23.01 15.03
CA VAL A 391 24.12 24.04 16.07
C VAL A 391 22.75 24.08 16.75
N GLN A 392 21.65 23.98 16.00
CA GLN A 392 20.30 23.91 16.59
C GLN A 392 20.10 22.67 17.46
N CYS A 393 20.65 21.52 17.07
CA CYS A 393 20.64 20.32 17.89
C CYS A 393 21.39 20.54 19.21
N GLN A 394 22.56 21.21 19.17
CA GLN A 394 23.33 21.51 20.38
C GLN A 394 22.64 22.55 21.29
N GLU A 395 22.04 23.59 20.73
CA GLU A 395 21.34 24.64 21.49
C GLU A 395 20.14 24.08 22.27
N ARG A 396 19.45 23.07 21.73
CA ARG A 396 18.31 22.40 22.39
C ARG A 396 18.72 21.55 23.59
N LYS A 397 19.90 20.95 23.57
CA LYS A 397 20.43 20.17 24.71
C LYS A 397 20.73 21.01 25.94
N GLY A 398 20.85 22.33 25.79
CA GLY A 398 21.06 23.26 26.91
C GLY A 398 19.82 23.48 27.78
N ILE A 399 18.68 22.90 27.40
CA ILE A 399 17.43 22.91 28.15
C ILE A 399 17.34 21.51 28.80
N ASP A 400 17.29 21.43 30.13
CA ASP A 400 17.26 20.17 30.92
C ASP A 400 15.98 19.33 30.68
N ASP A 401 15.75 18.88 29.45
CA ASP A 401 14.66 18.00 29.05
C ASP A 401 15.21 16.72 28.41
N ALA A 402 15.23 15.65 29.20
CA ALA A 402 15.70 14.33 28.77
C ALA A 402 14.87 13.75 27.61
N GLU A 403 13.61 14.17 27.45
CA GLU A 403 12.78 13.75 26.32
C GLU A 403 13.26 14.43 25.03
N GLU A 404 13.57 15.73 25.06
CA GLU A 404 14.07 16.47 23.89
C GLU A 404 15.46 15.95 23.44
N GLU A 405 16.35 15.62 24.39
CA GLU A 405 17.65 15.03 24.07
C GLU A 405 17.51 13.68 23.33
N SER A 406 16.60 12.83 23.78
CA SER A 406 16.32 11.53 23.15
C SER A 406 15.80 11.67 21.72
N MET A 407 15.05 12.73 21.43
CA MET A 407 14.48 13.01 20.11
C MET A 407 15.49 13.59 19.12
N VAL A 408 16.48 14.34 19.61
CA VAL A 408 17.48 15.03 18.77
C VAL A 408 18.63 14.11 18.36
N LYS A 409 19.01 13.14 19.21
CA LYS A 409 20.12 12.22 18.96
C LYS A 409 20.09 11.51 17.59
N PRO A 410 18.95 10.97 17.11
CA PRO A 410 18.89 10.38 15.76
C PRO A 410 19.23 11.35 14.63
N LEU A 411 18.98 12.65 14.79
CA LEU A 411 19.37 13.66 13.81
C LEU A 411 20.87 13.92 13.85
N GLU A 412 21.46 14.00 15.04
CA GLU A 412 22.91 14.16 15.21
C GLU A 412 23.70 13.03 14.55
N ASP A 413 23.25 11.79 14.75
CA ASP A 413 23.90 10.63 14.14
C ASP A 413 23.83 10.70 12.61
N LEU A 414 22.68 11.10 12.05
CA LEU A 414 22.54 11.31 10.59
C LEU A 414 23.42 12.46 10.08
N ILE A 415 23.54 13.56 10.82
CA ILE A 415 24.40 14.69 10.45
C ILE A 415 25.87 14.26 10.44
N LYS A 416 26.32 13.52 11.46
CA LYS A 416 27.67 12.97 11.53
C LYS A 416 27.94 12.00 10.38
N GLU A 417 27.00 11.10 10.08
CA GLU A 417 27.14 10.19 8.93
C GLU A 417 27.22 10.94 7.59
N LEU A 418 26.44 12.00 7.42
CA LEU A 418 26.49 12.85 6.23
C LEU A 418 27.83 13.56 6.11
N PHE A 419 28.35 14.17 7.17
CA PHE A 419 29.66 14.81 7.18
C PHE A 419 30.77 13.82 6.80
N LYS A 420 30.76 12.64 7.44
CA LYS A 420 31.69 11.54 7.14
C LYS A 420 31.64 11.15 5.67
N GLU A 421 30.44 10.94 5.14
CA GLU A 421 30.24 10.52 3.77
C GLU A 421 30.70 11.59 2.76
N ILE A 422 30.43 12.87 3.02
CA ILE A 422 30.89 13.97 2.17
C ILE A 422 32.42 14.10 2.20
N ALA A 423 33.04 14.02 3.38
CA ALA A 423 34.49 14.07 3.53
C ALA A 423 35.21 12.91 2.84
N LEU A 424 34.63 11.70 2.89
CA LEU A 424 35.14 10.54 2.18
C LEU A 424 35.15 10.76 0.66
N GLN A 425 34.13 11.42 0.12
CA GLN A 425 33.99 11.64 -1.32
C GLN A 425 34.74 12.88 -1.82
N ILE A 426 35.00 13.86 -0.95
CA ILE A 426 35.54 15.17 -1.33
C ILE A 426 36.67 15.54 -0.36
N PRO A 427 37.94 15.26 -0.72
CA PRO A 427 39.09 15.53 0.14
C PRO A 427 39.22 17.00 0.56
N SER A 428 38.78 17.95 -0.27
CA SER A 428 38.83 19.37 0.10
C SER A 428 38.10 19.65 1.41
N VAL A 429 37.04 18.88 1.73
CA VAL A 429 36.23 19.06 2.94
C VAL A 429 37.07 18.93 4.20
N THR A 430 38.00 17.98 4.25
CA THR A 430 38.89 17.81 5.40
C THR A 430 40.01 18.84 5.41
N GLU A 431 40.50 19.23 4.23
CA GLU A 431 41.62 20.17 4.07
C GLU A 431 41.24 21.64 4.26
N VAL A 432 40.00 22.02 3.93
CA VAL A 432 39.55 23.41 3.82
C VAL A 432 38.32 23.67 4.68
N GLU A 433 37.21 22.98 4.42
CA GLU A 433 35.94 23.28 5.08
C GLU A 433 35.94 22.95 6.59
N TYR A 434 36.54 21.83 7.02
CA TYR A 434 36.65 21.46 8.44
C TYR A 434 37.47 22.46 9.27
N PRO A 435 38.68 22.87 8.87
CA PRO A 435 39.40 23.95 9.54
C PRO A 435 38.61 25.25 9.63
N GLN A 436 37.88 25.62 8.57
CA GLN A 436 37.03 26.81 8.57
C GLN A 436 35.92 26.72 9.62
N LEU A 437 35.21 25.58 9.72
CA LEU A 437 34.19 25.38 10.75
C LEU A 437 34.76 25.42 12.17
N LEU A 438 35.92 24.80 12.42
CA LEU A 438 36.60 24.89 13.73
C LEU A 438 37.01 26.32 14.06
N SER A 439 37.44 27.11 13.07
CA SER A 439 37.79 28.51 13.28
C SER A 439 36.60 29.39 13.68
N LEU A 440 35.38 29.02 13.26
CA LEU A 440 34.15 29.72 13.65
C LEU A 440 33.75 29.38 15.10
N SER A 441 33.83 28.11 15.49
CA SER A 441 33.61 27.68 16.87
C SER A 441 34.16 26.28 17.12
N THR A 442 35.33 26.22 17.76
CA THR A 442 35.95 24.94 18.16
C THR A 442 35.03 24.15 19.07
N THR A 443 34.36 24.80 20.02
CA THR A 443 33.50 24.12 20.99
C THR A 443 32.28 23.48 20.35
N MET A 444 31.67 24.14 19.36
CA MET A 444 30.47 23.63 18.69
C MET A 444 30.77 22.51 17.70
N PHE A 445 31.85 22.60 16.94
CA PHE A 445 32.10 21.70 15.79
C PHE A 445 33.11 20.58 16.05
N LYS A 446 33.84 20.62 17.17
CA LYS A 446 34.86 19.60 17.49
C LYS A 446 34.30 18.18 17.45
N ASP A 447 33.16 17.95 18.10
CA ASP A 447 32.57 16.61 18.21
C ASP A 447 32.01 16.11 16.87
N LEU A 448 31.42 17.02 16.08
CA LEU A 448 30.93 16.70 14.74
C LEU A 448 32.09 16.29 13.81
N ILE A 449 33.16 17.08 13.80
CA ILE A 449 34.31 16.83 12.93
C ILE A 449 35.06 15.58 13.37
N ALA A 450 35.28 15.37 14.68
CA ALA A 450 35.94 14.19 15.21
C ALA A 450 35.17 12.88 14.89
N ALA A 451 33.84 12.92 14.81
CA ALA A 451 33.03 11.78 14.41
C ALA A 451 33.06 11.50 12.89
N SER A 452 33.55 12.46 12.10
CA SER A 452 33.50 12.44 10.64
C SER A 452 34.84 12.15 9.98
N THR A 453 35.93 12.18 10.75
CA THR A 453 37.28 11.71 10.41
C THR A 453 37.48 10.30 10.91
#